data_AF-A0A3A6PQ31-F1
#
_entry.id   AF-A0A3A6PQ31-F1
#
_cell.length_a   1.000
_cell.length_b   1.000
_cell.length_c   1.000
_cell.angle_alpha   90.00
_cell.angle_beta   90.00
_cell.angle_gamma   90.00
#
_symmetry.space_group_name_H-M   'P 1'
#
loop_
_entity.id
_entity.type
_entity.pdbx_description
1 polymer ?
#
loop_
_entity_poly.entity_id
_entity_poly.type
_entity_poly.pdbx_seq_one_letter_code
_entity_poly.pdbx_strand_id
1 'polypeptide(L)'
;MKAEYINPFLESAKIVIEQLVQIKPATGQLGVKDIKFVENYIWIQIGLNGQMNGDIVFGLSEQVALKMVSAMMGGYVISEIDEMGRSAISELGNMISGNASTILYNQGVRVDITPPKLIQSAQSAGFNATQALTIPLIMDGIGELDIQVLIAS
;
A
#
# COMPACT_ATOMS: atom_id res chain seq x y z
N MET A 1 -18.79 -5.52 1.88
CA MET A 1 -17.62 -4.68 2.15
C MET A 1 -18.07 -3.23 2.10
N LYS A 2 -17.83 -2.41 3.14
CA LYS A 2 -18.13 -0.97 3.06
C LYS A 2 -16.92 -0.27 2.44
N ALA A 3 -17.13 0.37 1.28
CA ALA A 3 -16.10 1.18 0.63
C ALA A 3 -15.58 2.31 1.54
N GLU A 4 -16.34 2.70 2.57
CA GLU A 4 -15.95 3.73 3.53
C GLU A 4 -14.61 3.47 4.24
N TYR A 5 -14.20 2.20 4.42
CA TYR A 5 -12.97 1.86 5.14
C TYR A 5 -11.69 1.98 4.30
N ILE A 6 -11.77 2.05 2.96
CA ILE A 6 -10.58 2.25 2.11
C ILE A 6 -10.21 3.73 2.02
N ASN A 7 -11.17 4.63 2.24
CA ASN A 7 -11.00 6.06 2.04
C ASN A 7 -9.89 6.65 2.92
N PRO A 8 -9.78 6.32 4.23
CA PRO A 8 -8.67 6.80 5.06
C PRO A 8 -7.29 6.39 4.53
N PHE A 9 -7.16 5.17 4.01
CA PHE A 9 -5.90 4.69 3.42
C PHE A 9 -5.60 5.40 2.10
N LEU A 10 -6.62 5.63 1.27
CA LEU A 10 -6.49 6.34 0.01
C LEU A 10 -6.09 7.82 0.21
N GLU A 11 -6.73 8.49 1.17
CA GLU A 11 -6.43 9.88 1.55
C GLU A 11 -5.01 9.99 2.12
N SER A 12 -4.68 9.11 3.07
CA SER A 12 -3.35 9.03 3.65
C SER A 12 -2.28 8.78 2.59
N ALA A 13 -2.50 7.83 1.67
CA ALA A 13 -1.56 7.50 0.61
C ALA A 13 -1.27 8.70 -0.30
N LYS A 14 -2.29 9.50 -0.66
CA LYS A 14 -2.08 10.72 -1.43
C LYS A 14 -1.20 11.72 -0.69
N ILE A 15 -1.48 11.96 0.59
CA ILE A 15 -0.73 12.92 1.42
C ILE A 15 0.72 12.48 1.54
N VAL A 16 0.96 11.22 1.90
CA VAL A 16 2.32 10.70 2.12
C VAL A 16 3.12 10.68 0.83
N ILE A 17 2.54 10.22 -0.28
CA ILE A 17 3.24 10.20 -1.58
C ILE A 17 3.55 11.62 -2.05
N GLU A 18 2.59 12.55 -1.95
CA GLU A 18 2.83 13.96 -2.33
C GLU A 18 3.94 14.59 -1.48
N GLN A 19 4.00 14.29 -0.19
CA GLN A 19 5.07 14.76 0.69
C GLN A 19 6.45 14.19 0.32
N LEU A 20 6.53 12.87 0.06
CA LEU A 20 7.80 12.19 -0.15
C LEU A 20 8.39 12.40 -1.54
N VAL A 21 7.56 12.35 -2.58
CA VAL A 21 8.02 12.37 -3.98
C VAL A 21 7.56 13.59 -4.76
N GLN A 22 6.86 14.54 -4.12
CA GLN A 22 6.42 15.81 -4.72
C GLN A 22 5.52 15.61 -5.97
N ILE A 23 4.84 14.46 -6.04
CA ILE A 23 3.89 14.11 -7.09
C ILE A 23 2.54 13.89 -6.44
N LYS A 24 1.52 14.58 -6.96
CA LYS A 24 0.14 14.44 -6.50
C LYS A 24 -0.51 13.23 -7.18
N PRO A 25 -0.82 12.13 -6.47
CA PRO A 25 -1.39 10.95 -7.10
C PRO A 25 -2.84 11.15 -7.51
N ALA A 26 -3.20 10.67 -8.69
CA ALA A 26 -4.59 10.59 -9.13
C ALA A 26 -5.22 9.27 -8.68
N THR A 27 -6.50 9.30 -8.30
CA THR A 27 -7.24 8.08 -7.96
C THR A 27 -7.79 7.44 -9.23
N GLY A 28 -7.47 6.17 -9.46
CA GLY A 28 -8.09 5.37 -10.51
C GLY A 28 -9.46 4.82 -10.10
N GLN A 29 -9.96 3.84 -10.85
CA GLN A 29 -11.30 3.29 -10.60
C GLN A 29 -11.26 2.20 -9.53
N LEU A 30 -12.27 2.22 -8.65
CA LEU A 30 -12.52 1.14 -7.71
C LEU A 30 -12.82 -0.15 -8.48
N GLY A 31 -12.12 -1.21 -8.13
CA GLY A 31 -12.33 -2.54 -8.68
C GLY A 31 -12.42 -3.61 -7.60
N VAL A 32 -12.86 -4.80 -8.00
CA VAL A 32 -12.68 -6.03 -7.24
C VAL A 32 -11.69 -6.87 -8.04
N LYS A 33 -10.56 -7.22 -7.42
CA LYS A 33 -9.55 -8.11 -8.03
C LYS A 33 -9.49 -9.40 -7.23
N ASP A 34 -9.33 -10.52 -7.93
CA ASP A 34 -8.85 -11.74 -7.30
C ASP A 34 -7.44 -11.47 -6.78
N ILE A 35 -7.14 -11.91 -5.56
CA ILE A 35 -5.80 -11.75 -5.00
C ILE A 35 -4.89 -12.74 -5.72
N LYS A 36 -4.18 -12.24 -6.72
CA LYS A 36 -3.16 -12.96 -7.47
C LYS A 36 -1.84 -12.24 -7.26
N PHE A 37 -0.92 -12.91 -6.58
CA PHE A 37 0.46 -12.45 -6.49
C PHE A 37 1.10 -12.67 -7.85
N VAL A 38 1.19 -11.59 -8.62
CA VAL A 38 1.85 -11.58 -9.92
C VAL A 38 3.36 -11.60 -9.70
N GLU A 39 4.09 -12.32 -10.55
CA GLU A 39 5.55 -12.24 -10.57
C GLU A 39 6.01 -10.80 -10.85
N ASN A 40 7.18 -10.42 -10.33
CA ASN A 40 7.73 -9.06 -10.45
C ASN A 40 6.87 -7.97 -9.77
N TYR A 41 6.13 -8.33 -8.73
CA TYR A 41 5.47 -7.37 -7.84
C TYR A 41 6.06 -7.44 -6.43
N ILE A 42 6.04 -6.27 -5.78
CA ILE A 42 6.31 -6.10 -4.36
C ILE A 42 5.01 -5.75 -3.68
N TRP A 43 4.68 -6.52 -2.65
CA TRP A 43 3.50 -6.31 -1.83
C TRP A 43 3.92 -5.96 -0.41
N ILE A 44 3.25 -4.96 0.17
CA ILE A 44 3.44 -4.55 1.55
C ILE A 44 2.14 -4.87 2.28
N GLN A 45 2.17 -5.82 3.20
CA GLN A 45 1.02 -6.17 4.03
C GLN A 45 1.15 -5.52 5.40
N ILE A 46 0.06 -4.90 5.86
CA ILE A 46 -0.08 -4.39 7.22
C ILE A 46 -1.40 -4.92 7.79
N GLY A 47 -1.31 -5.61 8.91
CA GLY A 47 -2.48 -6.11 9.63
C GLY A 47 -3.19 -4.98 10.38
N LEU A 48 -4.51 -5.04 10.39
CA LEU A 48 -5.42 -4.16 11.10
C LEU A 48 -6.09 -4.98 12.19
N ASN A 49 -6.05 -4.51 13.43
CA ASN A 49 -6.64 -5.18 14.59
C ASN A 49 -7.55 -4.23 15.38
N GLY A 50 -8.56 -4.77 16.06
CA GLY A 50 -9.42 -4.02 16.98
C GLY A 50 -10.86 -3.99 16.49
N GLN A 51 -11.42 -2.78 16.31
CA GLN A 51 -12.80 -2.62 15.82
C GLN A 51 -12.95 -3.03 14.34
N MET A 52 -11.84 -3.04 13.61
CA MET A 52 -11.73 -3.61 12.27
C MET A 52 -10.58 -4.60 12.29
N ASN A 53 -10.84 -5.81 11.78
CA ASN A 53 -9.83 -6.86 11.67
C ASN A 53 -9.65 -7.23 10.20
N GLY A 54 -8.40 -7.32 9.75
CA GLY A 54 -8.07 -7.61 8.36
C GLY A 54 -6.66 -7.16 7.99
N ASP A 55 -6.43 -7.00 6.70
CA ASP A 55 -5.16 -6.56 6.14
C ASP A 55 -5.37 -5.41 5.15
N ILE A 56 -4.48 -4.43 5.19
CA ILE A 56 -4.24 -3.52 4.08
C ILE A 56 -3.01 -4.04 3.31
N VAL A 57 -3.13 -4.12 2.00
CA VAL A 57 -2.07 -4.58 1.11
C VAL A 57 -1.81 -3.53 0.04
N PHE A 58 -0.55 -3.14 -0.09
CA PHE A 58 -0.07 -2.19 -1.08
C PHE A 58 0.73 -2.93 -2.14
N GLY A 59 0.41 -2.74 -3.42
CA GLY A 59 1.02 -3.44 -4.54
C GLY A 59 1.73 -2.52 -5.50
N LEU A 60 2.98 -2.84 -5.81
CA LEU A 60 3.79 -2.14 -6.81
C LEU A 60 4.41 -3.19 -7.72
N SER A 61 4.47 -2.93 -9.03
CA SER A 61 5.43 -3.68 -9.86
C SER A 61 6.85 -3.29 -9.46
N GLU A 62 7.81 -4.20 -9.65
CA GLU A 62 9.21 -3.96 -9.29
C GLU A 62 9.77 -2.70 -9.98
N GLN A 63 9.40 -2.45 -11.24
CA GLN A 63 9.79 -1.24 -11.96
C GLN A 63 9.25 0.03 -11.32
N VAL A 64 7.99 0.01 -10.86
CA VAL A 64 7.37 1.16 -10.17
C VAL A 64 8.00 1.34 -8.80
N ALA A 65 8.29 0.26 -8.09
CA ALA A 65 8.98 0.32 -6.81
C ALA A 65 10.39 0.93 -6.94
N LEU A 66 11.17 0.57 -7.98
CA LEU A 66 12.48 1.19 -8.26
C LEU A 66 12.36 2.70 -8.46
N LYS A 67 11.38 3.14 -9.27
CA LYS A 67 11.13 4.57 -9.51
C LYS A 67 10.66 5.29 -8.24
N MET A 68 9.83 4.64 -7.44
CA MET A 68 9.36 5.17 -6.16
C MET A 68 10.52 5.38 -5.18
N VAL A 69 11.37 4.36 -4.99
CA VAL A 69 12.56 4.48 -4.13
C VAL A 69 13.51 5.54 -4.67
N SER A 70 13.75 5.56 -5.99
CA SER A 70 14.56 6.60 -6.65
C SER A 70 14.05 8.00 -6.30
N ALA A 71 12.75 8.24 -6.43
CA ALA A 71 12.13 9.53 -6.11
C ALA A 71 12.24 9.86 -4.61
N MET A 72 12.01 8.90 -3.71
CA MET A 72 12.15 9.07 -2.26
C MET A 72 13.60 9.39 -1.84
N MET A 73 14.59 8.91 -2.60
CA MET A 73 16.02 9.11 -2.34
C MET A 73 16.62 10.31 -3.07
N GLY A 74 15.80 11.19 -3.65
CA GLY A 74 16.27 12.42 -4.32
C GLY A 74 16.57 12.26 -5.82
N GLY A 75 16.06 11.20 -6.46
CA GLY A 75 16.06 11.03 -7.91
C GLY A 75 17.27 10.29 -8.50
N TYR A 76 18.06 9.59 -7.69
CA TYR A 76 19.19 8.78 -8.19
C TYR A 76 18.68 7.52 -8.90
N VAL A 77 19.38 7.10 -9.95
CA VAL A 77 19.05 5.85 -10.65
C VAL A 77 19.29 4.67 -9.73
N ILE A 78 18.26 3.86 -9.52
CA ILE A 78 18.31 2.62 -8.76
C ILE A 78 18.11 1.46 -9.74
N SER A 79 19.09 0.54 -9.79
CA SER A 79 19.06 -0.62 -10.68
C SER A 79 18.40 -1.85 -10.07
N GLU A 80 18.37 -1.93 -8.74
CA GLU A 80 17.83 -3.06 -7.99
C GLU A 80 17.26 -2.62 -6.64
N ILE A 81 16.29 -3.38 -6.13
CA ILE A 81 15.72 -3.13 -4.80
C ILE A 81 16.51 -3.92 -3.76
N ASP A 82 17.57 -3.28 -3.29
CA ASP A 82 18.41 -3.72 -2.18
C ASP A 82 17.70 -3.58 -0.81
N GLU A 83 18.44 -3.81 0.27
CA GLU A 83 17.91 -3.70 1.63
C GLU A 83 17.40 -2.29 1.96
N MET A 84 18.06 -1.25 1.43
CA MET A 84 17.67 0.13 1.62
C MET A 84 16.36 0.44 0.88
N GLY A 85 16.23 0.00 -0.37
CA GLY A 85 15.00 0.11 -1.14
C GLY A 85 13.82 -0.62 -0.48
N ARG A 86 14.06 -1.82 0.06
CA ARG A 86 13.06 -2.58 0.82
C ARG A 86 12.62 -1.83 2.07
N SER A 87 13.56 -1.23 2.79
CA SER A 87 13.26 -0.44 3.98
C SER A 87 12.46 0.82 3.63
N ALA A 88 12.83 1.52 2.55
CA ALA A 88 12.12 2.70 2.08
C ALA A 88 10.66 2.40 1.69
N ILE A 89 10.44 1.33 0.91
CA ILE A 89 9.09 0.89 0.54
C ILE A 89 8.29 0.42 1.76
N SER A 90 8.91 -0.29 2.69
CA SER A 90 8.25 -0.69 3.95
C SER A 90 7.80 0.52 4.77
N GLU A 91 8.66 1.53 4.87
CA GLU A 91 8.35 2.76 5.61
C GLU A 91 7.24 3.56 4.93
N LEU A 92 7.20 3.59 3.59
CA LEU A 92 6.08 4.17 2.86
C LEU A 92 4.75 3.54 3.29
N GLY A 93 4.65 2.20 3.27
CA GLY A 93 3.42 1.50 3.70
C GLY A 93 3.07 1.76 5.17
N ASN A 94 4.08 1.81 6.03
CA ASN A 94 3.93 2.07 7.46
C ASN A 94 3.39 3.48 7.73
N MET A 95 3.96 4.51 7.10
CA MET A 95 3.50 5.90 7.21
C MET A 95 2.07 6.07 6.70
N ILE A 96 1.74 5.46 5.55
CA ILE A 96 0.37 5.49 5.01
C ILE A 96 -0.59 4.88 6.02
N SER A 97 -0.26 3.73 6.59
CA SER A 97 -1.16 3.03 7.51
C SER A 97 -1.27 3.72 8.86
N GLY A 98 -0.19 4.32 9.37
CA GLY A 98 -0.20 5.09 10.62
C GLY A 98 -1.00 6.40 10.53
N ASN A 99 -0.90 7.09 9.40
CA ASN A 99 -1.74 8.27 9.16
C ASN A 99 -3.21 7.87 8.92
N ALA A 100 -3.46 6.75 8.22
CA ALA A 100 -4.81 6.22 8.04
C ALA A 100 -5.47 5.80 9.37
N SER A 101 -4.73 5.18 10.30
CA SER A 101 -5.26 4.82 11.63
C SER A 101 -5.61 6.06 12.45
N THR A 102 -4.87 7.15 12.29
CA THR A 102 -5.18 8.45 12.90
C THR A 102 -6.47 9.05 12.33
N ILE A 103 -6.65 9.00 11.00
CA ILE A 103 -7.89 9.44 10.35
C ILE A 103 -9.09 8.61 10.84
N LEU A 104 -8.95 7.29 10.92
CA LEU A 104 -9.97 6.38 11.45
C LEU A 104 -10.31 6.69 12.91
N TYR A 105 -9.31 6.95 13.75
CA TYR A 105 -9.50 7.32 15.15
C TYR A 105 -10.36 8.58 15.28
N ASN A 106 -10.09 9.60 14.46
CA ASN A 106 -10.88 10.84 14.42
C ASN A 106 -12.32 10.62 13.92
N GLN A 107 -12.56 9.56 13.14
CA GLN A 107 -13.90 9.12 12.72
C GLN A 107 -14.58 8.19 13.75
N GLY A 108 -13.96 7.97 14.92
CA GLY A 108 -14.48 7.13 15.98
C GLY A 108 -14.19 5.64 15.83
N VAL A 109 -13.30 5.24 14.91
CA VAL A 109 -12.89 3.85 14.67
C VAL A 109 -11.47 3.64 15.18
N ARG A 110 -11.31 2.80 16.20
CA ARG A 110 -10.04 2.46 16.82
C ARG A 110 -9.47 1.18 16.21
N VAL A 111 -8.30 1.32 15.60
CA VAL A 111 -7.54 0.21 15.01
C VAL A 111 -6.07 0.31 15.43
N ASP A 112 -5.47 -0.84 15.67
CA ASP A 112 -4.02 -1.00 15.80
C ASP A 112 -3.46 -1.58 14.51
N ILE A 113 -2.28 -1.12 14.09
CA ILE A 113 -1.60 -1.61 12.89
C ILE A 113 -0.38 -2.44 13.24
N THR A 114 -0.08 -3.47 12.46
CA THR A 114 1.17 -4.24 12.62
C THR A 114 2.32 -3.58 11.86
N PRO A 115 3.59 -3.92 12.18
CA PRO A 115 4.70 -3.61 11.30
C PRO A 115 4.48 -4.14 9.87
N PRO A 116 5.05 -3.48 8.85
CA PRO A 116 4.93 -3.90 7.46
C PRO A 116 5.62 -5.25 7.21
N LYS A 117 4.98 -6.11 6.43
CA LYS A 117 5.56 -7.35 5.90
C LYS A 117 5.68 -7.24 4.39
N LEU A 118 6.91 -7.34 3.87
CA LEU A 118 7.16 -7.40 2.44
C LEU A 118 6.95 -8.82 1.89
N ILE A 119 6.26 -8.91 0.76
CA ILE A 119 5.92 -10.16 0.09
C ILE A 119 6.28 -10.01 -1.39
N GLN A 120 7.17 -10.87 -1.88
CA GLN A 120 7.67 -10.85 -3.27
C GLN A 120 7.35 -12.13 -4.04
N SER A 121 6.81 -13.15 -3.38
CA SER A 121 6.44 -14.42 -4.02
C SER A 121 5.08 -14.89 -3.55
N ALA A 122 4.24 -15.28 -4.51
CA ALA A 122 2.93 -15.90 -4.30
C ALA A 122 2.98 -17.08 -3.31
N GLN A 123 4.09 -17.82 -3.27
CA GLN A 123 4.24 -19.01 -2.43
C GLN A 123 4.45 -18.67 -0.94
N SER A 124 4.84 -17.43 -0.61
CA SER A 124 5.15 -17.00 0.76
C SER A 124 3.98 -16.30 1.48
N ALA A 125 2.86 -16.09 0.79
CA ALA A 125 1.89 -15.08 1.17
C ALA A 125 0.78 -15.62 2.11
N GLY A 126 0.44 -16.92 2.06
CA GLY A 126 -0.53 -17.53 2.99
C GLY A 126 -1.94 -16.89 3.00
N PHE A 127 -2.29 -16.09 2.00
CA PHE A 127 -3.59 -15.44 1.93
C PHE A 127 -4.68 -16.44 1.55
N ASN A 128 -5.69 -16.57 2.41
CA ASN A 128 -6.90 -17.37 2.16
C ASN A 128 -8.06 -16.54 1.57
N ALA A 129 -7.86 -15.24 1.36
CA ALA A 129 -8.88 -14.36 0.81
C ALA A 129 -8.93 -14.49 -0.72
N THR A 130 -10.13 -14.73 -1.25
CA THR A 130 -10.36 -14.93 -2.68
C THR A 130 -10.53 -13.61 -3.45
N GLN A 131 -10.93 -12.52 -2.77
CA GLN A 131 -11.25 -11.24 -3.40
C GLN A 131 -10.84 -10.06 -2.51
N ALA A 132 -10.26 -9.01 -3.12
CA ALA A 132 -9.98 -7.74 -2.46
C ALA A 132 -10.64 -6.58 -3.20
N LEU A 133 -11.10 -5.57 -2.43
CA LEU A 133 -11.40 -4.26 -3.01
C LEU A 133 -10.09 -3.57 -3.30
N THR A 134 -9.93 -3.07 -4.53
CA THR A 134 -8.71 -2.41 -4.97
C THR A 134 -9.00 -1.02 -5.53
N ILE A 135 -8.14 -0.07 -5.20
CA ILE A 135 -8.11 1.25 -5.84
C ILE A 135 -6.66 1.56 -6.20
N PRO A 136 -6.34 1.74 -7.49
CA PRO A 136 -5.01 2.17 -7.89
C PRO A 136 -4.84 3.68 -7.68
N LEU A 137 -3.66 4.07 -7.19
CA LEU A 137 -3.16 5.44 -7.25
C LEU A 137 -2.18 5.57 -8.42
N ILE A 138 -2.48 6.48 -9.33
CA ILE A 138 -1.70 6.75 -10.53
C ILE A 138 -0.76 7.93 -10.22
N MET A 139 0.53 7.68 -10.32
CA MET A 139 1.60 8.64 -10.03
C MET A 139 2.32 8.96 -11.33
N ASP A 140 2.18 10.19 -11.82
CA ASP A 140 2.75 10.61 -13.10
C ASP A 140 4.28 10.41 -13.13
N GLY A 141 4.80 9.86 -14.23
CA GLY A 141 6.20 9.47 -14.40
C GLY A 141 6.68 8.24 -13.60
N ILE A 142 5.99 7.85 -12.51
CA ILE A 142 6.37 6.72 -11.65
C ILE A 142 5.61 5.44 -12.05
N GLY A 143 4.28 5.49 -12.06
CA GLY A 143 3.40 4.35 -12.33
C GLY A 143 2.28 4.21 -11.30
N GLU A 144 1.83 2.98 -11.06
CA GLU A 144 0.64 2.72 -10.24
C GLU A 144 0.97 2.02 -8.91
N LEU A 145 0.34 2.48 -7.83
CA LEU A 145 0.30 1.82 -6.54
C LEU A 145 -1.12 1.27 -6.33
N ASP A 146 -1.26 -0.06 -6.32
CA ASP A 146 -2.52 -0.71 -5.96
C ASP A 146 -2.72 -0.68 -4.44
N ILE A 147 -3.84 -0.11 -3.96
CA ILE A 147 -4.25 -0.21 -2.56
C ILE A 147 -5.36 -1.26 -2.47
N GLN A 148 -5.17 -2.27 -1.64
CA GLN A 148 -6.10 -3.39 -1.48
C GLN A 148 -6.50 -3.57 -0.02
N VAL A 149 -7.80 -3.64 0.27
CA VAL A 149 -8.30 -3.93 1.61
C VAL A 149 -8.90 -5.33 1.64
N LEU A 150 -8.40 -6.14 2.57
CA LEU A 150 -8.91 -7.44 2.91
C LEU A 150 -9.51 -7.35 4.31
N ILE A 151 -10.82 -7.51 4.45
CA ILE A 151 -11.44 -7.52 5.78
C ILE A 151 -11.69 -8.97 6.15
N ALA A 152 -11.22 -9.39 7.34
CA ALA A 152 -11.56 -10.70 7.88
C ALA A 152 -13.07 -10.73 8.15
N SER A 153 -13.74 -11.74 7.59
CA SER A 153 -15.18 -11.95 7.74
C SER A 153 -15.54 -12.43 9.14
#